data_AF-A0A2M8C0S4-F1
#
_entry.id   AF-A0A2M8C0S4-F1
#
_cell.length_a   1.000
_cell.length_b   1.000
_cell.length_c   1.000
_cell.angle_alpha   90.00
_cell.angle_beta   90.00
_cell.angle_gamma   90.00
#
_symmetry.space_group_name_H-M   'P 1'
#
loop_
_entity.id
_entity.type
_entity.pdbx_description
1 polymer ?
#
loop_
_entity_poly.entity_id
_entity_poly.type
_entity_poly.pdbx_seq_one_letter_code
_entity_poly.pdbx_strand_id
1 'polypeptide(L)'
;NAVEVASTLCSVAVKAGARIFNLLSVEDVVIREADRVSGLVLNWSAVSTANLHIDPLAIRSKLVIDATGHACEICHLVTEKLGGKLRTATGKIIGEKPMWAEIGEKEILGNTKEVYPGLIVAGMAASAVFGSPRMGPIFGGMLLSGKKAAQIAMELLK
;
A
#
# COMPACT_ATOMS: atom_id res chain seq x y z
N ASN A 1 -21.00 4.21 12.49
CA ASN A 1 -20.95 2.74 12.63
C ASN A 1 -19.81 2.22 11.73
N ALA A 2 -18.87 1.42 12.23
CA ALA A 2 -17.70 0.98 11.46
C ALA A 2 -18.05 0.07 10.26
N VAL A 3 -19.02 -0.83 10.45
CA VAL A 3 -19.47 -1.76 9.40
C VAL A 3 -20.11 -0.98 8.25
N GLU A 4 -20.98 -0.02 8.58
CA GLU A 4 -21.66 0.84 7.60
C GLU A 4 -20.67 1.66 6.76
N VAL A 5 -19.63 2.21 7.38
CA VAL A 5 -18.57 2.94 6.66
C VAL A 5 -17.86 2.02 5.67
N ALA A 6 -17.40 0.85 6.12
CA ALA A 6 -16.69 -0.09 5.25
C ALA A 6 -17.57 -0.60 4.10
N SER A 7 -18.82 -1.01 4.39
CA SER A 7 -19.74 -1.51 3.37
C SER A 7 -20.10 -0.43 2.34
N THR A 8 -20.28 0.82 2.79
CA THR A 8 -20.60 1.93 1.90
C THR A 8 -19.41 2.26 1.00
N LEU A 9 -18.20 2.34 1.54
CA LEU A 9 -16.98 2.60 0.76
C LEU A 9 -16.77 1.53 -0.32
N CYS A 10 -16.91 0.24 0.01
CA CYS A 10 -16.82 -0.84 -0.97
C CYS A 10 -17.90 -0.72 -2.05
N SER A 11 -19.16 -0.47 -1.64
CA SER A 11 -20.29 -0.32 -2.56
C SER A 11 -20.06 0.81 -3.58
N VAL A 12 -19.65 2.00 -3.10
CA VAL A 12 -19.42 3.15 -3.99
C VAL A 12 -18.16 2.98 -4.86
N ALA A 13 -17.10 2.35 -4.35
CA ALA A 13 -15.89 2.08 -5.13
C ALA A 13 -16.17 1.12 -6.30
N VAL A 14 -16.93 0.05 -6.05
CA VAL A 14 -17.33 -0.90 -7.10
C VAL A 14 -18.24 -0.24 -8.12
N LYS A 15 -19.22 0.58 -7.68
CA LYS A 15 -20.08 1.36 -8.59
C LYS A 15 -19.29 2.37 -9.44
N ALA A 16 -18.18 2.89 -8.92
CA ALA A 16 -17.26 3.76 -9.66
C ALA A 16 -16.34 3.00 -10.63
N GLY A 17 -16.41 1.67 -10.68
CA GLY A 17 -15.67 0.82 -11.63
C GLY A 17 -14.47 0.08 -11.04
N ALA A 18 -14.20 0.19 -9.73
CA ALA A 18 -13.16 -0.61 -9.09
C ALA A 18 -13.57 -2.09 -9.04
N ARG A 19 -12.61 -3.00 -9.24
CA ARG A 19 -12.80 -4.44 -9.01
C ARG A 19 -12.13 -4.81 -7.70
N ILE A 20 -12.86 -5.52 -6.85
CA ILE A 20 -12.34 -6.02 -5.58
C ILE A 20 -12.13 -7.53 -5.72
N PHE A 21 -10.89 -7.97 -5.55
CA PHE A 21 -10.54 -9.38 -5.47
C PHE A 21 -10.12 -9.68 -4.03
N ASN A 22 -10.99 -10.32 -3.27
CA ASN A 22 -10.72 -10.76 -1.90
C ASN A 22 -10.08 -12.16 -1.89
N LEU A 23 -9.57 -12.58 -0.73
CA LEU A 23 -8.94 -13.90 -0.52
C LEU A 23 -7.70 -14.13 -1.39
N LEU A 24 -7.03 -13.04 -1.77
CA LEU A 24 -5.73 -13.04 -2.44
C LEU A 24 -4.69 -12.40 -1.53
N SER A 25 -3.47 -12.90 -1.61
CA SER A 25 -2.28 -12.36 -0.95
C SER A 25 -1.24 -12.01 -2.01
N VAL A 26 -0.45 -10.97 -1.73
CA VAL A 26 0.69 -10.62 -2.57
C VAL A 26 1.91 -11.42 -2.13
N GLU A 27 2.52 -12.14 -3.05
CA GLU A 27 3.74 -12.93 -2.78
C GLU A 27 5.01 -12.24 -3.33
N ASP A 28 4.85 -11.43 -4.38
CA ASP A 28 5.97 -10.70 -4.98
C ASP A 28 5.49 -9.49 -5.80
N VAL A 29 6.45 -8.73 -6.34
CA VAL A 29 6.26 -7.64 -7.29
C VAL A 29 6.75 -8.01 -8.68
N VAL A 30 6.11 -7.48 -9.72
CA VAL A 30 6.61 -7.58 -11.09
C VAL A 30 7.47 -6.36 -11.38
N ILE A 31 8.76 -6.56 -11.66
CA ILE A 31 9.69 -5.49 -12.08
C ILE A 31 9.89 -5.52 -13.60
N ARG A 32 9.96 -4.32 -14.20
CA ARG A 32 10.24 -4.10 -15.63
C ARG A 32 11.27 -2.98 -15.80
N GLU A 33 11.41 -2.45 -17.02
CA GLU A 33 12.46 -1.51 -17.41
C GLU A 33 12.62 -0.35 -16.41
N ALA A 34 13.87 0.07 -16.21
CA ALA A 34 14.26 1.10 -15.24
C ALA A 34 13.92 0.77 -13.78
N ASP A 35 13.94 -0.52 -13.41
CA ASP A 35 13.73 -0.99 -12.04
C ASP A 35 12.38 -0.51 -11.47
N ARG A 36 11.34 -0.58 -12.31
CA ARG A 36 10.00 -0.04 -12.01
C ARG A 36 9.02 -1.14 -11.61
N VAL A 37 8.32 -0.95 -10.50
CA VAL A 37 7.16 -1.79 -10.13
C VAL A 37 6.07 -1.64 -11.17
N SER A 38 5.73 -2.76 -11.80
CA SER A 38 4.87 -2.84 -12.99
C SER A 38 3.77 -3.90 -12.86
N GLY A 39 3.49 -4.33 -11.64
CA GLY A 39 2.52 -5.37 -11.33
C GLY A 39 2.82 -6.07 -10.02
N LEU A 40 1.99 -7.06 -9.70
CA LEU A 40 2.06 -7.88 -8.51
C LEU A 40 2.03 -9.35 -8.89
N VAL A 41 2.63 -10.19 -8.06
CA VAL A 41 2.50 -11.63 -8.09
C VAL A 41 1.59 -12.03 -6.94
N LEU A 42 0.48 -12.68 -7.27
CA LEU A 42 -0.64 -12.94 -6.38
C LEU A 42 -0.87 -14.43 -6.24
N ASN A 43 -1.30 -14.84 -5.06
CA ASN A 43 -1.78 -16.20 -4.81
C ASN A 43 -3.07 -16.17 -4.00
N TRP A 44 -3.78 -17.28 -3.96
CA TRP A 44 -4.91 -17.44 -3.05
C TRP A 44 -4.39 -17.49 -1.61
N SER A 45 -4.98 -16.70 -0.71
CA SER A 45 -4.58 -16.69 0.70
C SER A 45 -4.69 -18.08 1.35
N ALA A 46 -5.58 -18.93 0.83
CA ALA A 46 -5.73 -20.32 1.28
C ALA A 46 -4.50 -21.19 0.94
N VAL A 47 -3.80 -20.94 -0.17
CA VAL A 47 -2.59 -21.69 -0.55
C VAL A 47 -1.48 -21.44 0.47
N SER A 48 -1.25 -20.18 0.82
CA SER A 48 -0.27 -19.79 1.85
C SER A 48 -0.68 -20.33 3.23
N THR A 49 -1.95 -20.15 3.63
CA THR A 49 -2.47 -20.63 4.93
C THR A 49 -2.35 -22.15 5.08
N ALA A 50 -2.58 -22.90 4.00
CA ALA A 50 -2.51 -24.36 4.00
C ALA A 50 -1.09 -24.89 3.71
N ASN A 51 -0.10 -24.01 3.53
CA ASN A 51 1.28 -24.36 3.18
C ASN A 51 1.38 -25.29 1.95
N LEU A 52 0.60 -24.98 0.91
CA LEU A 52 0.57 -25.74 -0.33
C LEU A 52 1.58 -25.17 -1.34
N HIS A 53 2.22 -26.04 -2.11
CA HIS A 53 3.18 -25.66 -3.14
C HIS A 53 2.49 -25.44 -4.50
N ILE A 54 1.73 -24.35 -4.61
CA ILE A 54 1.06 -23.95 -5.85
C ILE A 54 1.65 -22.63 -6.33
N ASP A 55 2.09 -22.59 -7.59
CA ASP A 55 2.69 -21.40 -8.19
C ASP A 55 1.71 -20.22 -8.26
N PRO A 56 2.18 -18.99 -8.01
CA PRO A 56 1.35 -17.78 -8.06
C PRO A 56 1.14 -17.28 -9.48
N LEU A 57 0.26 -16.27 -9.62
CA LEU A 57 -0.08 -15.62 -10.88
C LEU A 57 0.36 -14.14 -10.89
N ALA A 58 0.93 -13.70 -12.00
CA ALA A 58 1.32 -12.30 -12.17
C ALA A 58 0.18 -11.47 -12.79
N ILE A 59 -0.11 -10.30 -12.20
CA ILE A 59 -0.97 -9.26 -12.76
C ILE A 59 -0.14 -8.01 -13.08
N ARG A 60 -0.30 -7.47 -14.29
CA ARG A 60 0.40 -6.23 -14.70
C ARG A 60 -0.42 -4.99 -14.34
N SER A 61 0.27 -3.95 -13.92
CA SER A 61 -0.31 -2.63 -13.69
C SER A 61 0.67 -1.52 -14.10
N LYS A 62 0.15 -0.31 -14.35
CA LYS A 62 1.00 0.88 -14.62
C LYS A 62 1.58 1.49 -13.33
N LEU A 63 0.86 1.28 -12.22
CA LEU A 63 1.15 1.75 -10.87
C LEU A 63 0.62 0.73 -9.85
N VAL A 64 1.26 0.69 -8.70
CA VAL A 64 0.83 -0.03 -7.50
C VAL A 64 0.71 0.97 -6.34
N ILE A 65 -0.30 0.78 -5.50
CA ILE A 65 -0.46 1.54 -4.26
C ILE A 65 -0.39 0.54 -3.11
N ASP A 66 0.64 0.65 -2.27
CA ASP A 66 0.73 -0.09 -1.01
C ASP A 66 -0.13 0.62 0.04
N ALA A 67 -1.28 0.00 0.32
CA ALA A 67 -2.20 0.37 1.39
C ALA A 67 -2.41 -0.81 2.35
N THR A 68 -1.40 -1.69 2.50
CA THR A 68 -1.44 -2.89 3.37
C THR A 68 -1.35 -2.57 4.86
N GLY A 69 -1.35 -1.29 5.21
CA GLY A 69 -1.30 -0.81 6.57
C GLY A 69 0.09 -0.93 7.18
N HIS A 70 0.17 -1.21 8.48
CA HIS A 70 1.42 -1.24 9.23
C HIS A 70 2.45 -2.23 8.67
N ALA A 71 1.98 -3.31 8.04
CA ALA A 71 2.81 -4.38 7.52
C ALA A 71 3.66 -3.98 6.31
N CYS A 72 3.27 -2.94 5.54
CA CYS A 72 4.01 -2.45 4.38
C CYS A 72 4.48 -3.56 3.43
N GLU A 73 3.62 -4.54 3.15
CA GLU A 73 4.00 -5.82 2.53
C GLU A 73 4.75 -5.63 1.21
N ILE A 74 4.27 -4.70 0.37
CA ILE A 74 4.87 -4.44 -0.95
C ILE A 74 6.22 -3.75 -0.80
N CYS A 75 6.33 -2.81 0.15
CA CYS A 75 7.58 -2.13 0.43
C CYS A 75 8.65 -3.08 1.00
N HIS A 76 8.26 -4.07 1.81
CA HIS A 76 9.18 -5.11 2.27
C HIS A 76 9.67 -5.97 1.10
N LEU A 77 8.77 -6.40 0.20
CA LEU A 77 9.18 -7.13 -1.01
C LEU A 77 10.20 -6.33 -1.86
N VAL A 78 9.96 -5.03 -2.06
CA VAL A 78 10.90 -4.16 -2.79
C VAL A 78 12.25 -4.01 -2.07
N THR A 79 12.25 -3.87 -0.75
CA THR A 79 13.49 -3.61 0.00
C THR A 79 14.30 -4.85 0.31
N GLU A 80 13.64 -5.96 0.64
CA GLU A 80 14.29 -7.18 1.14
C GLU A 80 14.53 -8.19 0.01
N LYS A 81 13.57 -8.38 -0.88
CA LYS A 81 13.68 -9.37 -1.97
C LYS A 81 14.39 -8.81 -3.19
N LEU A 82 14.02 -7.60 -3.61
CA LEU A 82 14.64 -6.93 -4.76
C LEU A 82 15.94 -6.19 -4.37
N GLY A 83 16.09 -5.78 -3.10
CA GLY A 83 17.20 -4.91 -2.69
C GLY A 83 17.06 -3.46 -3.15
N GLY A 84 15.85 -3.06 -3.55
CA GLY A 84 15.52 -1.72 -4.00
C GLY A 84 15.60 -0.70 -2.86
N LYS A 85 15.93 0.55 -3.22
CA LYS A 85 16.01 1.66 -2.26
C LYS A 85 14.75 2.51 -2.32
N LEU A 86 13.99 2.51 -1.24
CA LEU A 86 12.85 3.42 -1.08
C LEU A 86 13.33 4.87 -1.02
N ARG A 87 12.49 5.82 -1.42
CA ARG A 87 12.73 7.27 -1.31
C ARG A 87 12.58 7.78 0.14
N THR A 88 13.10 7.01 1.09
CA THR A 88 13.24 7.36 2.50
C THR A 88 14.68 7.79 2.76
N ALA A 89 14.94 8.41 3.93
CA ALA A 89 16.29 8.83 4.29
C ALA A 89 17.29 7.67 4.38
N THR A 90 16.81 6.44 4.63
CA THR A 90 17.64 5.24 4.83
C THR A 90 17.66 4.31 3.62
N GLY A 91 16.84 4.57 2.60
CA GLY A 91 16.59 3.61 1.51
C GLY A 91 15.72 2.42 1.92
N LYS A 92 15.27 2.35 3.18
CA LYS A 92 14.49 1.24 3.75
C LYS A 92 13.22 1.76 4.43
N ILE A 93 12.36 0.84 4.87
CA ILE A 93 11.24 1.16 5.78
C ILE A 93 11.82 1.63 7.11
N ILE A 94 11.40 2.80 7.59
CA ILE A 94 11.91 3.38 8.85
C ILE A 94 11.26 2.73 10.07
N GLY A 95 10.00 2.33 9.96
CA GLY A 95 9.19 1.76 11.05
C GLY A 95 8.40 2.83 11.79
N GLU A 96 7.13 2.55 12.10
CA GLU A 96 6.27 3.51 12.79
C GLU A 96 6.71 3.78 14.23
N LYS A 97 6.38 4.97 14.72
CA LYS A 97 6.63 5.37 16.12
C LYS A 97 5.42 5.06 17.01
N PRO A 98 5.62 5.01 18.34
CA PRO A 98 4.52 4.94 19.31
C PRO A 98 3.46 6.02 19.10
N MET A 99 2.29 5.80 19.70
CA MET A 99 1.10 6.59 19.41
C MET A 99 1.24 8.07 19.75
N TRP A 100 0.96 8.92 18.77
CA TRP A 100 0.70 10.35 18.94
C TRP A 100 -0.33 10.76 17.88
N ALA A 101 -1.61 10.71 18.25
CA ALA A 101 -2.71 10.81 17.30
C ALA A 101 -2.71 12.08 16.46
N GLU A 102 -2.56 13.24 17.09
CA GLU A 102 -2.53 14.53 16.41
C GLU A 102 -1.40 14.62 15.36
N ILE A 103 -0.19 14.20 15.73
CA ILE A 103 0.96 14.24 14.83
C ILE A 103 0.82 13.17 13.73
N GLY A 104 0.41 11.95 14.07
CA GLY A 104 0.20 10.88 13.10
C GLY A 104 -0.85 11.24 12.03
N GLU A 105 -1.98 11.83 12.43
CA GLU A 105 -3.02 12.32 11.53
C GLU A 105 -2.53 13.45 10.60
N LYS A 106 -1.66 14.34 11.12
CA LYS A 106 -1.11 15.44 10.33
C LYS A 106 -0.02 15.00 9.36
N GLU A 107 0.88 14.12 9.79
CA GLU A 107 2.07 13.72 9.01
C GLU A 107 1.73 12.74 7.87
N ILE A 108 0.69 11.92 8.01
CA ILE A 108 0.32 10.90 7.01
C ILE A 108 0.16 11.45 5.60
N LEU A 109 -0.37 12.68 5.47
CA LEU A 109 -0.52 13.33 4.18
C LEU A 109 0.83 13.66 3.56
N GLY A 110 1.81 14.13 4.33
CA GLY A 110 3.17 14.38 3.85
C GLY A 110 3.89 13.10 3.42
N ASN A 111 3.56 11.98 4.08
CA ASN A 111 4.13 10.67 3.81
C ASN A 111 3.48 9.93 2.64
N THR A 112 2.27 10.32 2.25
CA THR A 112 1.56 9.73 1.11
C THR A 112 2.18 10.25 -0.20
N LYS A 113 3.00 9.42 -0.84
CA LYS A 113 3.74 9.75 -2.08
C LYS A 113 4.27 8.51 -2.79
N GLU A 114 4.75 8.68 -4.02
CA GLU A 114 5.50 7.65 -4.74
C GLU A 114 6.82 7.37 -3.99
N VAL A 115 6.89 6.21 -3.34
CA VAL A 115 8.02 5.78 -2.51
C VAL A 115 9.11 5.11 -3.33
N TYR A 116 8.77 4.53 -4.47
CA TYR A 116 9.68 3.84 -5.38
C TYR A 116 9.08 3.92 -6.80
N PRO A 117 9.87 3.87 -7.89
CA PRO A 117 9.31 3.97 -9.25
C PRO A 117 8.16 2.99 -9.48
N GLY A 118 6.96 3.52 -9.71
CA GLY A 118 5.75 2.72 -9.92
C GLY A 118 5.00 2.30 -8.66
N LEU A 119 5.46 2.68 -7.47
CA LEU A 119 4.91 2.30 -6.18
C LEU A 119 4.61 3.53 -5.31
N ILE A 120 3.35 3.71 -4.95
CA ILE A 120 2.86 4.74 -4.03
C ILE A 120 2.53 4.10 -2.69
N VAL A 121 2.72 4.82 -1.58
CA VAL A 121 2.24 4.38 -0.25
C VAL A 121 1.11 5.27 0.23
N ALA A 122 0.15 4.66 0.92
CA ALA A 122 -1.00 5.35 1.50
C ALA A 122 -1.41 4.71 2.85
N GLY A 123 -2.21 5.45 3.63
CA GLY A 123 -2.67 4.99 4.93
C GLY A 123 -1.50 4.72 5.89
N MET A 124 -1.67 3.72 6.76
CA MET A 124 -0.63 3.37 7.73
C MET A 124 0.67 2.87 7.10
N ALA A 125 0.65 2.35 5.87
CA ALA A 125 1.87 1.99 5.17
C ALA A 125 2.76 3.23 4.94
N ALA A 126 2.16 4.38 4.62
CA ALA A 126 2.90 5.63 4.49
C ALA A 126 3.57 6.04 5.81
N SER A 127 2.86 5.95 6.95
CA SER A 127 3.43 6.27 8.26
C SER A 127 4.56 5.33 8.66
N ALA A 128 4.41 4.02 8.43
CA ALA A 128 5.42 3.03 8.77
C ALA A 128 6.66 3.13 7.85
N VAL A 129 6.49 3.37 6.56
CA VAL A 129 7.60 3.60 5.62
C VAL A 129 8.43 4.83 6.01
N PHE A 130 7.78 5.93 6.38
CA PHE A 130 8.45 7.21 6.64
C PHE A 130 8.73 7.52 8.12
N GLY A 131 8.31 6.66 9.04
CA GLY A 131 8.68 6.75 10.46
C GLY A 131 7.87 7.75 11.29
N SER A 132 6.59 7.90 10.98
CA SER A 132 5.66 8.75 11.73
C SER A 132 4.95 7.99 12.87
N PRO A 133 4.45 8.71 13.89
CA PRO A 133 3.61 8.11 14.93
C PRO A 133 2.32 7.48 14.38
N ARG A 134 1.87 6.39 15.01
CA ARG A 134 0.52 5.86 14.80
C ARG A 134 -0.54 6.74 15.46
N MET A 135 -1.77 6.71 14.95
CA MET A 135 -2.87 7.58 15.43
C MET A 135 -3.99 6.90 16.22
N GLY A 136 -4.06 5.57 16.23
CA GLY A 136 -5.14 4.86 16.92
C GLY A 136 -6.45 4.90 16.10
N PRO A 137 -7.62 4.80 16.75
CA PRO A 137 -8.91 4.60 16.07
C PRO A 137 -9.51 5.92 15.53
N ILE A 138 -8.70 6.71 14.83
CA ILE A 138 -9.11 7.91 14.09
C ILE A 138 -8.71 7.70 12.62
N PHE A 139 -9.63 8.03 11.70
CA PHE A 139 -9.54 7.61 10.30
C PHE A 139 -9.61 8.77 9.30
N GLY A 140 -9.61 10.02 9.76
CA GLY A 140 -9.67 11.19 8.88
C GLY A 140 -8.48 11.23 7.93
N GLY A 141 -7.28 11.06 8.48
CA GLY A 141 -6.03 11.00 7.76
C GLY A 141 -5.95 9.80 6.82
N MET A 142 -6.56 8.66 7.17
CA MET A 142 -6.63 7.49 6.27
C MET A 142 -7.38 7.81 4.98
N LEU A 143 -8.57 8.42 5.10
CA LEU A 143 -9.40 8.77 3.94
C LEU A 143 -8.74 9.86 3.09
N LEU A 144 -8.17 10.89 3.74
CA LEU A 144 -7.46 11.96 3.03
C LEU A 144 -6.18 11.46 2.37
N SER A 145 -5.45 10.53 3.00
CA SER A 145 -4.29 9.85 2.43
C SER A 145 -4.69 9.05 1.18
N GLY A 146 -5.76 8.25 1.24
CA GLY A 146 -6.27 7.53 0.07
C GLY A 146 -6.65 8.47 -1.09
N LYS A 147 -7.32 9.60 -0.78
CA LYS A 147 -7.64 10.64 -1.77
C LYS A 147 -6.37 11.24 -2.40
N LYS A 148 -5.36 11.56 -1.59
CA LYS A 148 -4.09 12.09 -2.08
C LYS A 148 -3.35 11.07 -2.95
N ALA A 149 -3.32 9.81 -2.56
CA ALA A 149 -2.71 8.74 -3.36
C ALA A 149 -3.38 8.62 -4.74
N ALA A 150 -4.72 8.72 -4.80
CA ALA A 150 -5.44 8.74 -6.07
C ALA A 150 -5.07 9.95 -6.94
N GLN A 151 -4.89 11.14 -6.35
CA GLN A 151 -4.45 12.34 -7.07
C GLN A 151 -3.05 12.15 -7.68
N ILE A 152 -2.09 11.67 -6.89
CA ILE A 152 -0.73 11.37 -7.34
C ILE A 152 -0.76 10.32 -8.45
N ALA A 153 -1.56 9.25 -8.30
CA ALA A 153 -1.70 8.23 -9.32
C ALA A 153 -2.25 8.79 -10.63
N MET A 154 -3.26 9.66 -10.58
CA MET A 154 -3.78 10.33 -11.78
C MET A 154 -2.74 11.22 -12.45
N GLU A 155 -1.89 11.92 -11.69
CA GLU A 155 -0.80 12.73 -12.24
C GLU A 155 0.27 11.88 -12.93
N LEU A 156 0.66 10.75 -12.32
CA LEU A 156 1.65 9.82 -12.87
C LEU A 156 1.14 9.00 -14.07
N LEU A 157 -0.18 8.94 -14.29
CA LEU A 157 -0.81 8.20 -15.40
C LEU A 157 -1.19 9.08 -16.59
N LYS A 158 -1.08 10.41 -16.46
CA LYS A 158 -1.21 11.34 -17.59
C LYS A 158 -0.04 11.17 -18.54
#